data_AF-A0A133V7U2-F1
#
_entry.id   AF-A0A133V7U2-F1
#
_cell.length_a   1.000
_cell.length_b   1.000
_cell.length_c   1.000
_cell.angle_alpha   90.00
_cell.angle_beta   90.00
_cell.angle_gamma   90.00
#
_symmetry.space_group_name_H-M   'P 1'
#
loop_
_entity.id
_entity.type
_entity.pdbx_description
1 polymer ?
#
loop_
_entity_poly.entity_id
_entity_poly.type
_entity_poly.pdbx_seq_one_letter_code
_entity_poly.pdbx_strand_id
1 'polypeptide(L)'
;MPTKRELLEEKTVKELKQMAKDKDLSGYSTKRKSGLIDMIEKNYTKSEIESWPWVERKARPKEVELGELELEGKLAEWPPSAEAAGETGEATGKASEEEEALKRIIIGTIIGLILVMIIIVVFYIL
;
A
#
# COMPACT_ATOMS: atom_id res chain seq x y z
N MET A 1 -25.24 4.80 14.53
CA MET A 1 -24.07 3.93 14.33
C MET A 1 -23.22 4.56 13.25
N PRO A 2 -21.93 4.83 13.48
CA PRO A 2 -21.09 5.45 12.46
C PRO A 2 -21.00 4.56 11.23
N THR A 3 -20.95 5.19 10.06
CA THR A 3 -20.74 4.51 8.78
C THR A 3 -19.26 4.11 8.61
N LYS A 4 -18.97 3.17 7.70
CA LYS A 4 -17.57 2.78 7.40
C LYS A 4 -16.73 3.99 6.99
N ARG A 5 -17.30 4.89 6.19
CA ARG A 5 -16.64 6.11 5.72
C ARG A 5 -16.34 7.08 6.85
N GLU A 6 -17.29 7.35 7.74
CA GLU A 6 -17.05 8.21 8.92
C GLU A 6 -15.82 7.74 9.71
N LEU A 7 -15.75 6.44 10.01
CA LEU A 7 -14.63 5.85 10.76
C LEU A 7 -13.27 5.99 10.03
N LEU A 8 -13.28 6.05 8.70
CA LEU A 8 -12.08 6.24 7.88
C LEU A 8 -11.73 7.72 7.69
N GLU A 9 -12.72 8.62 7.73
CA GLU A 9 -12.50 10.06 7.66
C GLU A 9 -11.85 10.60 8.94
N GLU A 10 -12.18 10.02 10.10
CA GLU A 10 -11.52 10.31 11.37
C GLU A 10 -10.04 9.90 11.39
N LYS A 11 -9.64 8.94 10.55
CA LYS A 11 -8.24 8.49 10.44
C LYS A 11 -7.38 9.42 9.59
N THR A 12 -6.10 9.49 9.92
CA THR A 12 -5.10 10.24 9.16
C THR A 12 -4.68 9.51 7.90
N VAL A 13 -4.12 10.22 6.92
CA VAL A 13 -3.59 9.60 5.68
C VAL A 13 -2.52 8.55 5.98
N LYS A 14 -1.69 8.76 7.02
CA LYS A 14 -0.67 7.79 7.43
C LYS A 14 -1.31 6.49 7.91
N GLU A 15 -2.37 6.59 8.71
CA GLU A 15 -3.13 5.44 9.19
C GLU A 15 -3.82 4.69 8.07
N LEU A 16 -4.48 5.41 7.16
CA LEU A 16 -5.11 4.80 5.98
C LEU A 16 -4.08 4.09 5.09
N LYS A 17 -2.89 4.66 4.91
CA LYS A 17 -1.79 3.99 4.18
C LYS A 17 -1.30 2.74 4.91
N GLN A 18 -1.26 2.76 6.24
CA GLN A 18 -0.86 1.59 7.02
C GLN A 18 -1.92 0.48 6.94
N MET A 19 -3.21 0.81 7.02
CA MET A 19 -4.29 -0.13 6.76
C MET A 19 -4.17 -0.74 5.35
N ALA A 20 -3.99 0.10 4.33
CA ALA A 20 -3.81 -0.41 2.97
C ALA A 20 -2.59 -1.35 2.84
N LYS A 21 -1.50 -1.07 3.58
CA LYS A 21 -0.32 -1.92 3.65
C LYS A 21 -0.58 -3.26 4.37
N ASP A 22 -1.31 -3.24 5.48
CA ASP A 22 -1.62 -4.45 6.26
C ASP A 22 -2.46 -5.47 5.46
N LYS A 23 -3.16 -5.01 4.41
CA LYS A 23 -3.93 -5.84 3.45
C LYS A 23 -3.20 -6.04 2.11
N ASP A 24 -1.94 -5.63 1.99
CA ASP A 24 -1.15 -5.70 0.75
C ASP A 24 -1.88 -5.07 -0.47
N LEU A 25 -2.64 -4.00 -0.27
CA LEU A 25 -3.34 -3.30 -1.35
C LEU A 25 -2.32 -2.57 -2.23
N SER A 26 -2.42 -2.70 -3.55
CA SER A 26 -1.53 -2.02 -4.49
C SER A 26 -2.03 -0.61 -4.84
N GLY A 27 -1.11 0.30 -5.19
CA GLY A 27 -1.46 1.66 -5.64
C GLY A 27 -2.00 2.60 -4.55
N TYR A 28 -1.86 2.24 -3.27
CA TYR A 28 -2.24 3.10 -2.13
C TYR A 28 -1.28 4.29 -1.94
N SER A 29 0.01 4.13 -2.27
CA SER A 29 1.04 5.15 -2.06
C SER A 29 0.80 6.44 -2.83
N THR A 30 0.26 6.34 -4.05
CA THR A 30 -0.02 7.45 -4.97
C THR A 30 -1.44 8.03 -4.82
N LYS A 31 -2.31 7.41 -4.02
CA LYS A 31 -3.70 7.87 -3.80
C LYS A 31 -3.79 8.95 -2.74
N ARG A 32 -4.71 9.90 -2.96
CA ARG A 32 -5.13 10.92 -1.98
C ARG A 32 -6.03 10.29 -0.91
N LYS A 33 -6.31 11.04 0.18
CA LYS A 33 -7.14 10.58 1.32
C LYS A 33 -8.46 9.94 0.88
N SER A 34 -9.22 10.61 0.01
CA SER A 34 -10.49 10.09 -0.50
C SER A 34 -10.33 8.78 -1.27
N GLY A 35 -9.27 8.66 -2.09
CA GLY A 35 -8.95 7.44 -2.83
C GLY A 35 -8.50 6.29 -1.93
N LEU A 36 -7.84 6.60 -0.80
CA LEU A 36 -7.50 5.61 0.22
C LEU A 36 -8.75 5.13 0.96
N ILE A 37 -9.66 6.04 1.33
CA ILE A 37 -10.94 5.71 1.99
C ILE A 37 -11.75 4.76 1.11
N ASP A 38 -11.92 5.07 -0.18
CA ASP A 38 -12.68 4.23 -1.12
C ASP A 38 -12.06 2.83 -1.28
N MET A 39 -10.72 2.77 -1.34
CA MET A 39 -9.99 1.51 -1.44
C MET A 39 -10.14 0.67 -0.16
N ILE A 40 -10.03 1.29 1.01
CA ILE A 40 -10.15 0.61 2.31
C ILE A 40 -11.60 0.18 2.53
N GLU A 41 -12.59 1.02 2.21
CA GLU A 41 -14.01 0.71 2.32
C GLU A 41 -14.42 -0.58 1.56
N LYS A 42 -13.78 -0.82 0.41
CA LYS A 42 -13.99 -2.03 -0.41
C LYS A 42 -13.31 -3.28 0.13
N ASN A 43 -12.17 -3.13 0.82
CA ASN A 43 -11.32 -4.25 1.27
C ASN A 43 -11.43 -4.55 2.77
N TYR A 44 -12.03 -3.65 3.54
CA TYR A 44 -12.23 -3.77 4.98
C TYR A 44 -13.71 -3.93 5.36
N THR A 45 -13.95 -4.80 6.33
CA THR A 45 -15.22 -4.86 7.05
C THR A 45 -15.30 -3.77 8.10
N LYS A 46 -16.51 -3.42 8.53
CA LYS A 46 -16.73 -2.37 9.55
C LYS A 46 -15.99 -2.70 10.85
N SER A 47 -16.07 -3.96 11.28
CA SER A 47 -15.43 -4.45 12.49
C SER A 47 -13.90 -4.38 12.43
N GLU A 48 -13.30 -4.61 11.27
CA GLU A 48 -11.85 -4.45 11.09
C GLU A 48 -11.43 -2.98 11.18
N ILE A 49 -12.24 -2.04 10.68
CA ILE A 49 -11.95 -0.59 10.77
C ILE A 49 -12.08 -0.11 12.22
N GLU A 50 -13.11 -0.56 12.94
CA GLU A 50 -13.33 -0.23 14.37
C GLU A 50 -12.26 -0.86 15.27
N SER A 51 -11.82 -2.08 14.96
CA SER A 51 -10.76 -2.76 15.72
C SER A 51 -9.35 -2.24 15.42
N TRP A 52 -9.21 -1.33 14.45
CA TRP A 52 -7.91 -0.80 14.03
C TRP A 52 -7.71 0.61 14.63
N PRO A 53 -6.61 0.90 15.36
CA PRO A 53 -5.42 0.07 15.60
C PRO A 53 -5.37 -0.52 17.02
N TRP A 54 -5.03 -1.81 17.15
CA TRP A 54 -4.62 -2.40 18.44
C TRP A 54 -3.10 -2.65 18.46
N VAL A 55 -2.26 -1.61 18.34
CA VAL A 55 -0.93 -1.60 18.99
C VAL A 55 -0.54 -0.14 19.25
N GLU A 56 -0.15 0.10 20.49
CA GLU A 56 0.28 1.37 21.06
C GLU A 56 1.37 2.10 20.27
N ARG A 57 1.26 3.44 20.32
CA ARG A 57 2.41 4.35 20.31
C ARG A 57 3.53 3.82 21.22
N LYS A 58 4.61 3.27 20.67
CA LYS A 58 5.93 3.44 21.28
C LYS A 58 7.00 3.75 20.22
N ALA A 59 7.48 4.99 20.35
CA ALA A 59 8.79 5.51 19.95
C ALA A 59 9.12 5.62 18.45
N ARG A 60 8.80 6.78 17.88
CA ARG A 60 9.84 7.81 17.67
C ARG A 60 9.22 9.21 17.50
N PRO A 61 9.54 10.18 18.37
CA PRO A 61 9.35 11.58 18.02
C PRO A 61 10.50 12.07 17.11
N LYS A 62 10.11 13.04 16.27
CA LYS A 62 10.86 13.92 15.36
C LYS A 62 11.27 13.40 13.99
N GLU A 63 10.53 13.91 13.00
CA GLU A 63 11.02 14.90 12.04
C GLU A 63 12.13 14.42 11.08
N VAL A 64 11.69 14.05 9.88
CA VAL A 64 12.41 14.45 8.67
C VAL A 64 11.37 15.15 7.79
N GLU A 65 11.34 16.47 7.90
CA GLU A 65 10.94 17.30 6.79
C GLU A 65 11.91 17.02 5.63
N LEU A 66 11.36 16.49 4.54
CA LEU A 66 11.83 16.73 3.18
C LEU A 66 10.56 17.24 2.50
N GLY A 67 10.34 18.55 2.49
CA GLY A 67 11.24 19.53 1.90
C GLY A 67 10.69 19.77 0.49
N GLU A 68 10.24 21.00 0.28
CA GLU A 68 9.67 21.57 -0.95
C GLU A 68 9.97 20.85 -2.27
N LEU A 69 8.92 20.67 -3.07
CA LEU A 69 8.92 21.32 -4.38
C LEU A 69 7.66 22.19 -4.47
N GLU A 70 7.83 23.36 -3.88
CA GLU A 70 7.25 24.61 -4.35
C GLU A 70 7.49 24.74 -5.86
N LEU A 71 6.42 24.99 -6.61
CA LEU A 71 6.50 25.68 -7.90
C LEU A 71 5.16 26.41 -8.10
N GLU A 72 4.92 27.37 -7.21
CA GLU A 72 4.18 28.58 -7.56
C GLU A 72 5.06 29.38 -8.53
N GLY A 73 4.58 29.72 -9.72
CA GLY A 73 5.32 30.66 -10.56
C GLY A 73 5.02 30.74 -12.05
N LYS A 74 3.88 31.34 -12.38
CA LYS A 74 3.83 32.51 -13.30
C LYS A 74 4.09 32.29 -14.81
N LEU A 75 2.97 32.38 -15.54
CA LEU A 75 2.72 33.29 -16.67
C LEU A 75 3.59 33.18 -17.93
N ALA A 76 2.98 32.78 -19.04
CA ALA A 76 3.09 33.38 -20.38
C ALA A 76 2.38 32.44 -21.36
N GLU A 77 1.17 32.80 -21.81
CA GLU A 77 0.97 33.30 -23.17
C GLU A 77 1.11 32.20 -24.24
N TRP A 78 -0.03 31.91 -24.86
CA TRP A 78 -0.13 31.23 -26.15
C TRP A 78 0.84 31.87 -27.15
N PRO A 79 1.45 31.08 -28.05
CA PRO A 79 1.03 31.24 -29.44
C PRO A 79 0.83 29.89 -30.17
N PRO A 80 0.14 29.95 -31.32
CA PRO A 80 -0.73 28.88 -31.80
C PRO A 80 -0.03 27.96 -32.79
N SER A 81 -0.67 26.80 -32.98
CA SER A 81 -0.72 26.03 -34.22
C SER A 81 0.56 25.34 -34.71
N ALA A 82 0.32 24.10 -35.16
CA ALA A 82 1.16 23.28 -36.04
C ALA A 82 2.30 22.52 -35.33
N GLU A 83 2.69 21.30 -35.66
CA GLU A 83 2.25 20.29 -36.63
C GLU A 83 3.17 19.07 -36.43
N ALA A 84 2.63 17.87 -36.67
CA ALA A 84 3.32 16.63 -37.08
C ALA A 84 4.08 15.72 -36.09
N ALA A 85 3.78 14.42 -36.30
CA ALA A 85 4.60 13.21 -36.14
C ALA A 85 4.93 12.76 -34.71
N GLY A 86 4.32 11.66 -34.24
CA GLY A 86 4.83 10.29 -34.43
C GLY A 86 5.55 9.89 -33.12
N GLU A 87 5.48 8.70 -32.54
CA GLU A 87 5.03 7.38 -32.95
C GLU A 87 4.42 6.71 -31.71
N THR A 88 3.46 5.84 -31.96
CA THR A 88 3.00 4.80 -31.05
C THR A 88 4.18 3.92 -30.63
N GLY A 89 4.45 3.88 -29.32
CA GLY A 89 5.45 3.01 -28.71
C GLY A 89 4.88 2.38 -27.45
N GLU A 90 4.15 1.29 -27.67
CA GLU A 90 3.59 0.37 -26.70
C GLU A 90 4.70 -0.19 -25.77
N ALA A 91 4.64 0.10 -24.47
CA ALA A 91 5.41 -0.62 -23.46
C ALA A 91 4.45 -1.43 -22.61
N THR A 92 4.08 -2.57 -23.18
CA THR A 92 3.31 -3.67 -22.62
C THR A 92 3.83 -4.12 -21.26
N GLY A 93 2.89 -4.42 -20.36
CA GLY A 93 3.13 -4.95 -19.03
C GLY A 93 3.94 -6.25 -19.03
N LYS A 94 5.06 -6.21 -18.31
CA LYS A 94 5.80 -7.38 -17.82
C LYS A 94 6.35 -7.07 -16.43
N ALA A 95 5.48 -6.90 -15.45
CA ALA A 95 5.90 -6.71 -14.06
C ALA A 95 4.99 -7.42 -13.05
N SER A 96 3.93 -8.11 -13.51
CA SER A 96 2.95 -8.73 -12.63
C SER A 96 3.10 -10.26 -12.49
N GLU A 97 3.86 -10.91 -13.36
CA GLU A 97 3.96 -12.38 -13.38
C GLU A 97 5.10 -12.93 -12.50
N GLU A 98 6.16 -12.14 -12.28
CA GLU A 98 7.31 -12.56 -11.45
C GLU A 98 7.00 -12.52 -9.93
N GLU A 99 6.08 -11.66 -9.49
CA GLU A 99 5.72 -11.54 -8.07
C GLU A 99 4.96 -12.78 -7.53
N GLU A 100 4.14 -13.43 -8.36
CA GLU A 100 3.37 -14.60 -7.92
C GLU A 100 4.23 -15.86 -7.80
N ALA A 101 5.21 -16.04 -8.69
CA ALA A 101 6.13 -17.17 -8.64
C ALA A 101 7.03 -17.12 -7.39
N LEU A 102 7.53 -15.92 -7.05
CA LEU A 102 8.37 -15.72 -5.88
C LEU A 102 7.61 -16.03 -4.57
N LYS A 103 6.35 -15.57 -4.47
CA LYS A 103 5.50 -15.81 -3.29
C LYS A 103 5.27 -17.31 -3.05
N ARG A 104 5.03 -18.10 -4.11
CA ARG A 104 4.82 -19.56 -3.99
C ARG A 104 6.08 -20.29 -3.52
N ILE A 105 7.26 -19.89 -3.99
CA ILE A 105 8.55 -20.48 -3.56
C ILE A 105 8.83 -20.14 -2.09
N ILE A 106 8.59 -18.89 -1.68
CA ILE A 106 8.77 -18.44 -0.30
C ILE A 106 7.83 -19.19 0.64
N ILE A 107 6.54 -19.29 0.30
CA ILE A 107 5.54 -20.01 1.10
C ILE A 107 5.91 -21.48 1.26
N GLY A 108 6.32 -22.16 0.18
CA GLY A 108 6.76 -23.56 0.25
C GLY A 108 7.99 -23.75 1.13
N THR A 109 8.96 -22.84 1.05
CA THR A 109 10.18 -22.88 1.88
C THR A 109 9.86 -22.68 3.36
N ILE A 110 8.98 -21.72 3.70
CA ILE A 110 8.55 -21.46 5.07
C ILE A 110 7.79 -22.66 5.65
N ILE A 111 6.82 -23.21 4.90
CA ILE A 111 6.05 -24.39 5.34
C ILE A 111 6.97 -25.59 5.55
N GLY A 112 7.93 -25.82 4.65
CA GLY A 112 8.93 -26.89 4.79
C GLY A 112 9.79 -26.75 6.04
N LEU A 113 10.30 -25.55 6.33
CA LEU A 113 11.08 -25.28 7.55
C LEU A 113 10.27 -25.53 8.82
N ILE A 114 8.99 -25.13 8.84
CA ILE A 114 8.09 -25.36 9.98
C ILE A 114 7.89 -26.87 10.21
N LEU A 115 7.61 -27.64 9.16
CA LEU A 115 7.46 -29.10 9.26
C LEU A 115 8.73 -29.78 9.77
N VAL A 116 9.90 -29.38 9.27
CA VAL A 116 11.19 -29.90 9.76
C VAL A 116 11.42 -29.57 11.22
N MET A 117 11.12 -28.33 11.65
CA MET A 117 11.19 -27.93 13.06
C MET A 117 10.27 -28.78 13.94
N ILE A 118 9.04 -29.03 13.52
CA ILE A 118 8.09 -29.88 14.26
C ILE A 118 8.64 -31.30 14.41
N ILE A 119 9.18 -31.90 13.33
CA ILE A 119 9.77 -33.24 13.38
C ILE A 119 10.94 -33.29 14.37
N ILE A 120 11.83 -32.29 14.35
CA ILE A 120 12.96 -32.20 15.28
C ILE A 120 12.46 -32.12 16.72
N VAL A 121 11.49 -31.26 17.01
CA VAL A 121 10.93 -31.08 18.35
C VAL A 121 10.27 -32.37 18.84
N VAL A 122 9.47 -33.04 18.00
CA VAL A 122 8.84 -34.32 18.34
C VAL A 122 9.90 -35.39 18.64
N PHE A 123 10.95 -35.47 17.83
CA PHE A 123 12.06 -36.42 18.04
C PHE A 123 12.89 -36.10 19.30
N TYR A 124 12.94 -34.84 19.72
CA TYR A 124 13.66 -34.42 20.92
C TYR A 124 12.87 -34.65 22.22
N ILE A 125 11.54 -34.68 22.11
CA ILE A 125 10.63 -34.90 23.24
C ILE A 125 10.41 -36.40 23.50
N LEU A 126 10.53 -37.23 22.45
CA LEU A 126 10.41 -38.69 22.52
C LEU A 126 11.74 -39.34 22.93
#